data_AF-A0A529MAS3-F1
#
_entry.id   AF-A0A529MAS3-F1
#
_cell.length_a   1.000
_cell.length_b   1.000
_cell.length_c   1.000
_cell.angle_alpha   90.00
_cell.angle_beta   90.00
_cell.angle_gamma   90.00
#
_symmetry.space_group_name_H-M   'P 1'
#
loop_
_entity.id
_entity.type
_entity.pdbx_description
1 polymer ?
#
loop_
_entity_poly.entity_id
_entity_poly.type
_entity_poly.pdbx_seq_one_letter_code
_entity_poly.pdbx_strand_id
1 'polypeptide(L)'
;IIYMPMVAEAAIAMLACARLGAVHSVVFGGFASHELATRIDDAKPKLIVSASCGLEPGRIVAYKPLLDKAIEMSKHKPDACLILQREQLRCEMKDNYDIDYADAVARERAAGANVDCVPVLATDPLYIIYTSGTTGQPKGIVRDNGGHMVALKWTMDNEFGVKPGEVFWAASDVGWVVGHSYIVYGPLLHGCTSVLFEGKPIGTPDAGTYWRVISEHGVVALFTAPTAFRAIK
;
A
#
# COMPACT_ATOMS: atom_id res chain seq x y z
N ILE A 1 -10.66 -2.48 -0.73
CA ILE A 1 -9.43 -3.18 -0.26
C ILE A 1 -8.31 -2.91 -1.26
N ILE A 2 -7.07 -2.79 -0.78
CA ILE A 2 -5.88 -2.65 -1.62
C ILE A 2 -5.00 -3.88 -1.37
N TYR A 3 -4.78 -4.70 -2.41
CA TYR A 3 -3.96 -5.91 -2.37
C TYR A 3 -2.93 -5.86 -3.49
N MET A 4 -1.87 -5.08 -3.28
CA MET A 4 -0.85 -4.77 -4.27
C MET A 4 0.56 -5.01 -3.71
N PRO A 5 1.55 -5.26 -4.58
CA PRO A 5 2.97 -5.20 -4.21
C PRO A 5 3.39 -3.77 -3.87
N MET A 6 4.66 -3.60 -3.49
CA MET A 6 5.30 -2.31 -3.21
C MET A 6 5.55 -1.51 -4.49
N VAL A 7 4.48 -1.07 -5.15
CA VAL A 7 4.50 -0.18 -6.33
C VAL A 7 3.88 1.17 -6.00
N ALA A 8 4.18 2.20 -6.80
CA ALA A 8 3.69 3.56 -6.56
C ALA A 8 2.15 3.64 -6.56
N GLU A 9 1.50 2.82 -7.39
CA GLU A 9 0.05 2.70 -7.49
C GLU A 9 -0.60 2.30 -6.16
N ALA A 10 0.12 1.60 -5.28
CA ALA A 10 -0.37 1.29 -3.94
C ALA A 10 -0.56 2.55 -3.08
N ALA A 11 0.43 3.43 -3.06
CA ALA A 11 0.32 4.71 -2.38
C ALA A 11 -0.74 5.61 -3.05
N ILE A 12 -0.80 5.62 -4.39
CA ILE A 12 -1.82 6.37 -5.13
C ILE A 12 -3.23 5.89 -4.78
N ALA A 13 -3.46 4.57 -4.71
CA ALA A 13 -4.76 4.02 -4.33
C ALA A 13 -5.16 4.39 -2.90
N MET A 14 -4.22 4.36 -1.94
CA MET A 14 -4.47 4.80 -0.56
C MET A 14 -4.90 6.27 -0.51
N LEU A 15 -4.19 7.15 -1.22
CA LEU A 15 -4.47 8.58 -1.27
C LEU A 15 -5.75 8.88 -2.07
N ALA A 16 -6.06 8.12 -3.11
CA ALA A 16 -7.30 8.23 -3.87
C ALA A 16 -8.52 7.87 -2.99
N CYS A 17 -8.43 6.81 -2.19
CA CYS A 17 -9.46 6.51 -1.20
C CYS A 17 -9.65 7.66 -0.21
N ALA A 18 -8.55 8.17 0.37
CA ALA A 18 -8.61 9.29 1.30
C ALA A 18 -9.23 10.55 0.66
N ARG A 19 -8.88 10.85 -0.60
CA ARG A 19 -9.42 11.98 -1.37
C ARG A 19 -10.95 11.90 -1.55
N LEU A 20 -11.48 10.68 -1.70
CA LEU A 20 -12.91 10.42 -1.86
C LEU A 20 -13.66 10.28 -0.51
N GLY A 21 -12.97 10.40 0.62
CA GLY A 21 -13.53 10.07 1.93
C GLY A 21 -13.85 8.58 2.11
N ALA A 22 -13.26 7.72 1.27
CA ALA A 22 -13.43 6.28 1.34
C ALA A 22 -12.43 5.65 2.32
N VAL A 23 -12.89 4.67 3.08
CA VAL A 23 -12.03 3.90 3.99
C VAL A 23 -11.27 2.84 3.21
N HIS A 24 -9.95 2.98 3.12
CA HIS A 24 -9.13 1.93 2.52
C HIS A 24 -8.74 0.86 3.54
N SER A 25 -8.40 -0.32 3.03
CA SER A 25 -7.86 -1.41 3.85
C SER A 25 -6.81 -2.10 3.02
N VAL A 26 -5.55 -1.84 3.34
CA VAL A 26 -4.41 -2.48 2.68
C VAL A 26 -4.19 -3.86 3.28
N VAL A 27 -3.99 -4.84 2.41
CA VAL A 27 -3.64 -6.22 2.76
C VAL A 27 -2.25 -6.49 2.24
N PHE A 28 -1.36 -6.96 3.12
CA PHE A 28 0.01 -7.29 2.75
C PHE A 28 0.05 -8.24 1.55
N GLY A 29 0.76 -7.85 0.50
CA GLY A 29 0.80 -8.59 -0.77
C GLY A 29 1.35 -10.02 -0.67
N GLY A 30 2.10 -10.33 0.39
CA GLY A 30 2.58 -11.68 0.67
C GLY A 30 1.55 -12.62 1.32
N PHE A 31 0.35 -12.14 1.67
CA PHE A 31 -0.70 -12.99 2.22
C PHE A 31 -1.34 -13.90 1.16
N ALA A 32 -1.70 -15.11 1.58
CA ALA A 32 -2.39 -16.07 0.75
C ALA A 32 -3.89 -15.76 0.62
N SER A 33 -4.57 -16.41 -0.34
CA SER A 33 -5.99 -16.21 -0.63
C SER A 33 -6.92 -16.31 0.57
N HIS A 34 -6.65 -17.23 1.50
CA HIS A 34 -7.47 -17.39 2.72
C HIS A 34 -7.41 -16.15 3.61
N GLU A 35 -6.21 -15.60 3.83
CA GLU A 35 -6.01 -14.39 4.64
C GLU A 35 -6.65 -13.15 4.00
N LEU A 36 -6.66 -13.09 2.67
CA LEU A 36 -7.38 -12.03 1.96
C LEU A 36 -8.91 -12.22 2.07
N ALA A 37 -9.41 -13.45 1.93
CA ALA A 37 -10.85 -13.75 2.00
C ALA A 37 -11.48 -13.36 3.34
N THR A 38 -10.81 -13.63 4.46
CA THR A 38 -11.31 -13.26 5.80
C THR A 38 -11.47 -11.74 5.95
N ARG A 39 -10.57 -10.96 5.34
CA ARG A 39 -10.62 -9.49 5.34
C ARG A 39 -11.66 -8.95 4.38
N ILE A 40 -11.90 -9.62 3.24
CA ILE A 40 -13.02 -9.29 2.34
C ILE A 40 -14.35 -9.45 3.08
N ASP A 41 -14.53 -10.54 3.83
CA ASP A 41 -15.77 -10.82 4.57
C ASP A 41 -16.04 -9.84 5.70
N ASP A 42 -14.99 -9.38 6.38
CA ASP A 42 -15.11 -8.41 7.47
C ASP A 42 -15.31 -6.97 6.94
N ALA A 43 -14.45 -6.51 6.02
CA ALA A 43 -14.49 -5.14 5.50
C ALA A 43 -15.62 -4.88 4.48
N LYS A 44 -16.16 -5.94 3.86
CA LYS A 44 -17.19 -5.88 2.80
C LYS A 44 -16.93 -4.83 1.72
N PRO A 45 -15.74 -4.84 1.07
CA PRO A 45 -15.37 -3.82 0.11
C PRO A 45 -16.25 -3.86 -1.14
N LYS A 46 -16.59 -2.69 -1.68
CA LYS A 46 -17.19 -2.59 -3.03
C LYS A 46 -16.17 -2.76 -4.15
N LEU A 47 -14.93 -2.32 -3.94
CA LEU A 47 -13.85 -2.39 -4.92
C LEU A 47 -12.60 -3.00 -4.29
N ILE A 48 -11.90 -3.85 -5.06
CA ILE A 48 -10.55 -4.28 -4.75
C ILE A 48 -9.59 -3.72 -5.80
N VAL A 49 -8.51 -3.07 -5.35
CA VAL A 49 -7.40 -2.66 -6.22
C VAL A 49 -6.25 -3.66 -6.06
N SER A 50 -5.76 -4.20 -7.16
CA SER A 50 -4.70 -5.21 -7.15
C SER A 50 -3.77 -5.05 -8.37
N ALA A 51 -2.81 -5.97 -8.51
CA ALA A 51 -1.90 -6.04 -9.64
C ALA A 51 -1.92 -7.43 -10.26
N SER A 52 -1.43 -7.57 -11.49
CA SER A 52 -1.27 -8.88 -12.13
C SER A 52 -0.20 -9.71 -11.42
N CYS A 53 0.89 -9.08 -10.97
CA CYS A 53 1.97 -9.74 -10.25
C CYS A 53 2.73 -8.83 -9.25
N GLY A 54 3.50 -9.47 -8.38
CA GLY A 54 4.53 -8.85 -7.52
C GLY A 54 5.90 -9.46 -7.81
N LEU A 55 6.97 -8.72 -7.49
CA LEU A 55 8.35 -9.17 -7.67
C LEU A 55 8.99 -9.51 -6.33
N GLU A 56 9.59 -10.70 -6.26
CA GLU A 56 10.35 -11.19 -5.11
C GLU A 56 11.72 -11.68 -5.62
N PRO A 57 12.76 -11.71 -4.76
CA PRO A 57 14.07 -12.20 -5.19
C PRO A 57 13.99 -13.58 -5.84
N GLY A 58 14.37 -13.65 -7.13
CA GLY A 58 14.40 -14.88 -7.91
C GLY A 58 13.03 -15.43 -8.36
N ARG A 59 11.91 -14.73 -8.15
CA ARG A 59 10.59 -15.20 -8.62
C ARG A 59 9.56 -14.10 -8.86
N ILE A 60 8.62 -14.38 -9.76
CA ILE A 60 7.42 -13.58 -9.97
C ILE A 60 6.26 -14.21 -9.18
N VAL A 61 5.53 -13.40 -8.43
CA VAL A 61 4.34 -13.83 -7.69
C VAL A 61 3.11 -13.43 -8.48
N ALA A 62 2.32 -14.39 -8.97
CA ALA A 62 1.06 -14.12 -9.66
C ALA A 62 -0.04 -13.73 -8.66
N TYR A 63 -0.45 -12.46 -8.66
CA TYR A 63 -1.42 -11.93 -7.70
C TYR A 63 -2.86 -12.26 -8.11
N LYS A 64 -3.17 -12.23 -9.41
CA LYS A 64 -4.54 -12.44 -9.90
C LYS A 64 -5.15 -13.79 -9.48
N PRO A 65 -4.45 -14.95 -9.56
CA PRO A 65 -5.00 -16.21 -9.05
C PRO A 65 -5.24 -16.18 -7.53
N LEU A 66 -4.38 -15.50 -6.77
CA LEU A 66 -4.54 -15.37 -5.32
C LEU A 66 -5.78 -14.55 -4.98
N LEU A 67 -5.98 -13.43 -5.69
CA LEU A 67 -7.14 -12.56 -5.58
C LEU A 67 -8.44 -13.30 -5.95
N ASP A 68 -8.47 -13.95 -7.12
CA ASP A 68 -9.67 -14.62 -7.61
C ASP A 68 -10.12 -15.73 -6.65
N LYS A 69 -9.17 -16.53 -6.15
CA LYS A 69 -9.45 -17.56 -5.16
C LYS A 69 -9.93 -16.97 -3.83
N ALA A 70 -9.38 -15.83 -3.41
CA ALA A 70 -9.85 -15.15 -2.20
C ALA A 70 -11.30 -14.67 -2.35
N ILE A 71 -11.63 -14.05 -3.49
CA ILE A 71 -12.98 -13.62 -3.81
C ILE A 71 -13.91 -14.83 -3.86
N GLU A 72 -13.52 -15.93 -4.49
CA GLU A 72 -14.30 -17.18 -4.53
C GLU A 72 -14.62 -17.69 -3.11
N MET A 73 -13.61 -17.75 -2.24
CA MET A 73 -13.73 -18.22 -0.85
C MET A 73 -14.56 -17.31 0.05
N SER A 74 -14.55 -15.99 -0.20
CA SER A 74 -15.29 -15.01 0.60
C SER A 74 -16.81 -15.10 0.38
N LYS A 75 -17.61 -14.85 1.41
CA LYS A 75 -19.07 -14.71 1.29
C LYS A 75 -19.46 -13.39 0.63
N HIS A 76 -18.75 -12.31 0.95
CA HIS A 76 -18.97 -11.00 0.32
C HIS A 76 -18.26 -10.91 -1.03
N LYS A 77 -19.00 -10.56 -2.10
CA LYS A 77 -18.41 -10.36 -3.43
C LYS A 77 -18.27 -8.85 -3.70
N PRO A 78 -17.06 -8.34 -3.97
CA PRO A 78 -16.89 -6.96 -4.44
C PRO A 78 -17.57 -6.76 -5.80
N ASP A 79 -17.96 -5.52 -6.09
CA ASP A 79 -18.66 -5.14 -7.33
C ASP A 79 -17.71 -5.12 -8.54
N ALA A 80 -16.42 -4.81 -8.32
CA ALA A 80 -15.39 -4.78 -9.36
C ALA A 80 -13.98 -4.97 -8.79
N CYS A 81 -13.02 -5.25 -9.67
CA CYS A 81 -11.59 -5.18 -9.36
C CYS A 81 -10.87 -4.23 -10.32
N LEU A 82 -9.99 -3.37 -9.79
CA LEU A 82 -9.10 -2.53 -10.59
C LEU A 82 -7.71 -3.15 -10.58
N ILE A 83 -7.21 -3.57 -11.74
CA ILE A 83 -6.00 -4.38 -11.87
C ILE A 83 -4.90 -3.62 -12.59
N LEU A 84 -3.78 -3.42 -11.90
CA LEU A 84 -2.53 -2.97 -12.51
C LEU A 84 -1.88 -4.12 -13.29
N GLN A 85 -1.96 -4.09 -14.61
CA GLN A 85 -1.22 -5.02 -15.47
C GLN A 85 0.26 -4.66 -15.49
N ARG A 86 1.10 -5.59 -15.04
CA ARG A 86 2.55 -5.45 -15.05
C ARG A 86 3.16 -6.31 -16.14
N GLU A 87 4.16 -5.77 -16.82
CA GLU A 87 4.81 -6.42 -17.97
C GLU A 87 5.49 -7.74 -17.61
N GLN A 88 5.98 -7.88 -16.38
CA GLN A 88 6.68 -9.10 -15.93
C GLN A 88 5.78 -10.33 -15.96
N LEU A 89 4.48 -10.15 -15.68
CA LEU A 89 3.47 -11.19 -15.81
C LEU A 89 2.09 -10.53 -15.89
N ARG A 90 1.56 -10.44 -17.11
CA ARG A 90 0.17 -10.04 -17.35
C ARG A 90 -0.79 -11.15 -16.92
N CYS A 91 -2.00 -10.78 -16.52
CA CYS A 91 -3.06 -11.73 -16.19
C CYS A 91 -4.26 -11.59 -17.13
N GLU A 92 -5.05 -12.64 -17.22
CA GLU A 92 -6.37 -12.57 -17.86
C GLU A 92 -7.33 -11.72 -17.01
N MET A 93 -8.20 -10.97 -17.71
CA MET A 93 -9.17 -10.07 -17.12
C MET A 93 -10.57 -10.64 -17.34
N LYS A 94 -11.40 -10.64 -16.30
CA LYS A 94 -12.81 -11.03 -16.39
C LYS A 94 -13.63 -9.89 -16.98
N ASP A 95 -14.28 -10.15 -18.11
CA ASP A 95 -15.15 -9.20 -18.78
C ASP A 95 -16.21 -8.63 -17.83
N ASN A 96 -16.44 -7.32 -17.91
CA ASN A 96 -17.42 -6.59 -17.11
C ASN A 96 -17.21 -6.67 -15.57
N TYR A 97 -16.03 -7.09 -15.11
CA TYR A 97 -15.72 -7.17 -13.67
C TYR A 97 -14.33 -6.62 -13.35
N ASP A 98 -13.31 -7.08 -14.07
CA ASP A 98 -11.96 -6.58 -13.94
C ASP A 98 -11.76 -5.37 -14.85
N ILE A 99 -11.25 -4.28 -14.29
CA ILE A 99 -10.96 -3.02 -14.96
C ILE A 99 -9.44 -2.88 -15.05
N ASP A 100 -8.91 -2.63 -16.26
CA ASP A 100 -7.49 -2.33 -16.42
C ASP A 100 -7.18 -0.94 -15.84
N TYR A 101 -6.21 -0.88 -14.92
CA TYR A 101 -5.83 0.35 -14.24
C TYR A 101 -5.30 1.41 -15.21
N ALA A 102 -4.42 1.02 -16.14
CA ALA A 102 -3.77 1.96 -17.04
C ALA A 102 -4.78 2.57 -18.01
N ASP A 103 -5.65 1.74 -18.57
CA ASP A 103 -6.72 2.19 -19.48
C ASP A 103 -7.70 3.12 -18.76
N ALA A 104 -8.10 2.77 -17.53
CA ALA A 104 -8.99 3.60 -16.72
C ALA A 104 -8.35 4.97 -16.43
N VAL A 105 -7.10 5.01 -15.96
CA VAL A 105 -6.39 6.27 -15.70
C VAL A 105 -6.20 7.09 -16.97
N ALA A 106 -5.85 6.46 -18.09
CA ALA A 106 -5.66 7.15 -19.36
C ALA A 106 -6.97 7.78 -19.85
N ARG A 107 -8.09 7.05 -19.75
CA ARG A 107 -9.42 7.55 -20.10
C ARG A 107 -9.81 8.77 -19.27
N GLU A 108 -9.69 8.70 -17.95
CA GLU A 108 -10.06 9.82 -17.08
C GLU A 108 -9.15 11.03 -17.29
N ARG A 109 -7.84 10.82 -17.54
CA ARG A 109 -6.92 11.91 -17.90
C ARG A 109 -7.29 12.57 -19.23
N ALA A 110 -7.62 11.79 -20.25
CA ALA A 110 -8.04 12.31 -21.55
C ALA A 110 -9.35 13.10 -21.46
N ALA A 111 -10.24 12.71 -20.54
CA ALA A 111 -11.46 13.44 -20.22
C ALA A 111 -11.21 14.72 -19.39
N GLY A 112 -9.96 14.98 -18.98
CA GLY A 112 -9.63 16.12 -18.11
C GLY A 112 -10.22 16.01 -16.71
N ALA A 113 -10.46 14.78 -16.23
CA ALA A 113 -11.08 14.56 -14.94
C ALA A 113 -10.26 15.21 -13.82
N ASN A 114 -10.90 16.09 -13.08
CA ASN A 114 -10.40 16.64 -11.83
C ASN A 114 -11.44 16.35 -10.75
N VAL A 115 -11.05 15.56 -9.76
CA VAL A 115 -11.92 15.16 -8.65
C VAL A 115 -11.52 15.98 -7.43
N ASP A 116 -12.43 16.75 -6.85
CA ASP A 116 -12.15 17.53 -5.64
C ASP A 116 -11.96 16.62 -4.41
N CYS A 117 -11.25 17.12 -3.39
CA CYS A 117 -11.18 16.43 -2.10
C CYS A 117 -12.55 16.51 -1.40
N VAL A 118 -13.11 15.36 -1.04
CA VAL A 118 -14.33 15.29 -0.23
C VAL A 118 -14.01 15.73 1.21
N PRO A 119 -14.70 16.74 1.76
CA PRO A 119 -14.54 17.10 3.17
C PRO A 119 -15.02 15.97 4.08
N VAL A 120 -14.21 15.64 5.08
CA VAL A 120 -14.53 14.63 6.11
C VAL A 120 -14.32 15.22 7.50
N LEU A 121 -14.97 14.67 8.52
CA LEU A 121 -14.70 15.02 9.91
C LEU A 121 -13.33 14.48 10.32
N ALA A 122 -12.70 15.13 11.30
CA ALA A 122 -11.45 14.64 11.89
C ALA A 122 -11.57 13.20 12.43
N THR A 123 -12.75 12.84 12.91
CA THR A 123 -13.06 11.52 13.49
C THR A 123 -13.54 10.49 12.49
N ASP A 124 -13.76 10.88 11.22
CA ASP A 124 -14.16 9.92 10.20
C ASP A 124 -13.04 8.91 9.94
N PRO A 125 -13.37 7.64 9.66
CA PRO A 125 -12.39 6.61 9.40
C PRO A 125 -11.59 6.90 8.12
N LEU A 126 -10.27 6.84 8.22
CA LEU A 126 -9.34 6.94 7.10
C LEU A 126 -9.02 5.55 6.52
N TYR A 127 -8.67 4.60 7.40
CA TYR A 127 -8.35 3.24 6.99
C TYR A 127 -8.65 2.20 8.06
N ILE A 128 -8.74 0.95 7.61
CA ILE A 128 -8.74 -0.26 8.45
C ILE A 128 -7.42 -0.99 8.21
N ILE A 129 -6.72 -1.37 9.28
CA ILE A 129 -5.57 -2.26 9.19
C ILE A 129 -5.79 -3.49 10.07
N TYR A 130 -5.69 -4.65 9.45
CA TYR A 130 -5.97 -5.92 10.12
C TYR A 130 -4.73 -6.47 10.82
N THR A 131 -4.86 -6.75 12.12
CA THR A 131 -3.83 -7.41 12.91
C THR A 131 -4.23 -8.84 13.27
N SER A 132 -3.26 -9.71 13.58
CA SER A 132 -3.54 -11.05 14.08
C SER A 132 -4.37 -10.98 15.35
N GLY A 133 -5.58 -11.54 15.31
CA GLY A 133 -6.43 -11.68 16.47
C GLY A 133 -6.04 -12.90 17.28
N THR A 134 -6.21 -12.84 18.61
CA THR A 134 -6.02 -14.00 19.50
C THR A 134 -7.07 -15.10 19.30
N THR A 135 -8.18 -14.80 18.62
CA THR A 135 -9.35 -15.66 18.45
C THR A 135 -9.47 -16.25 17.04
N GLY A 136 -8.43 -16.12 16.20
CA GLY A 136 -8.41 -16.62 14.82
C GLY A 136 -9.14 -15.76 13.79
N GLN A 137 -9.99 -14.81 14.22
CA GLN A 137 -10.55 -13.78 13.33
C GLN A 137 -9.64 -12.53 13.34
N PRO A 138 -9.27 -11.98 12.17
CA PRO A 138 -8.43 -10.80 12.11
C PRO A 138 -9.19 -9.58 12.67
N LYS A 139 -8.51 -8.76 13.48
CA LYS A 139 -9.11 -7.57 14.09
C LYS A 139 -8.81 -6.35 13.22
N GLY A 140 -9.85 -5.72 12.66
CA GLY A 140 -9.73 -4.49 11.87
C GLY A 140 -9.55 -3.28 12.78
N ILE A 141 -8.33 -2.78 12.90
CA ILE A 141 -8.04 -1.54 13.64
C ILE A 141 -8.41 -0.36 12.74
N VAL A 142 -9.34 0.47 13.20
CA VAL A 142 -9.76 1.68 12.51
C VAL A 142 -8.85 2.84 12.91
N ARG A 143 -8.40 3.62 11.93
CA ARG A 143 -7.68 4.88 12.13
C ARG A 143 -8.53 6.05 11.65
N ASP A 144 -8.58 7.12 12.42
CA ASP A 144 -9.25 8.38 12.10
C ASP A 144 -8.36 9.30 11.24
N ASN A 145 -8.94 10.33 10.64
CA ASN A 145 -8.22 11.27 9.78
C ASN A 145 -7.37 12.26 10.58
N GLY A 146 -7.99 13.04 11.45
CA GLY A 146 -7.38 14.22 12.07
C GLY A 146 -6.28 13.87 13.08
N GLY A 147 -6.57 12.98 14.03
CA GLY A 147 -5.59 12.58 15.05
C GLY A 147 -4.35 11.94 14.42
N HIS A 148 -4.56 11.09 13.41
CA HIS A 148 -3.47 10.46 12.66
C HIS A 148 -2.60 11.49 11.93
N MET A 149 -3.19 12.41 11.19
CA MET A 149 -2.45 13.44 10.45
C MET A 149 -1.61 14.32 11.36
N VAL A 150 -2.19 14.80 12.47
CA VAL A 150 -1.49 15.66 13.44
C VAL A 150 -0.31 14.94 14.06
N ALA A 151 -0.52 13.70 14.52
CA ALA A 151 0.53 12.91 15.14
C ALA A 151 1.70 12.65 14.17
N LEU A 152 1.40 12.20 12.94
CA LEU A 152 2.45 11.90 11.96
C LEU A 152 3.22 13.14 11.52
N LYS A 153 2.53 14.25 11.27
CA LYS A 153 3.22 15.51 10.91
C LYS A 153 4.16 15.95 12.03
N TRP A 154 3.74 15.80 13.29
CA TRP A 154 4.57 16.14 14.44
C TRP A 154 5.81 15.25 14.55
N THR A 155 5.67 13.92 14.37
CA THR A 155 6.81 12.99 14.52
C THR A 155 7.88 13.16 13.45
N MET A 156 7.53 13.59 12.23
CA MET A 156 8.53 13.81 11.17
C MET A 156 9.67 14.75 11.59
N ASP A 157 9.32 15.86 12.26
CA ASP A 157 10.32 16.82 12.76
C ASP A 157 10.87 16.41 14.13
N ASN A 158 10.00 16.01 15.06
CA ASN A 158 10.36 15.86 16.47
C ASN A 158 11.02 14.52 16.81
N GLU A 159 10.73 13.45 16.06
CA GLU A 159 11.31 12.13 16.29
C GLU A 159 12.38 11.81 15.25
N PHE A 160 12.11 12.12 13.98
CA PHE A 160 13.03 11.79 12.87
C PHE A 160 13.95 12.95 12.47
N GLY A 161 13.69 14.17 12.92
CA GLY A 161 14.53 15.34 12.62
C GLY A 161 14.50 15.78 11.15
N VAL A 162 13.52 15.33 10.37
CA VAL A 162 13.46 15.56 8.91
C VAL A 162 12.73 16.86 8.59
N LYS A 163 13.25 17.61 7.64
CA LYS A 163 12.70 18.87 7.16
C LYS A 163 11.91 18.70 5.85
N PRO A 164 10.93 19.58 5.57
CA PRO A 164 10.28 19.61 4.27
C PRO A 164 11.30 19.73 3.13
N GLY A 165 11.07 19.01 2.04
CA GLY A 165 11.98 18.90 0.90
C GLY A 165 13.06 17.83 1.02
N GLU A 166 13.34 17.31 2.21
CA GLU A 166 14.32 16.23 2.40
C GLU A 166 13.74 14.84 2.05
N VAL A 167 14.64 13.87 1.88
CA VAL A 167 14.30 12.50 1.48
C VAL A 167 14.29 11.57 2.70
N PHE A 168 13.11 11.05 3.02
CA PHE A 168 12.91 10.07 4.08
C PHE A 168 12.67 8.68 3.50
N TRP A 169 13.24 7.65 4.12
CA TRP A 169 12.99 6.28 3.72
C TRP A 169 12.57 5.39 4.90
N ALA A 170 11.30 5.02 4.93
CA ALA A 170 10.85 3.87 5.72
C ALA A 170 10.97 2.59 4.88
N ALA A 171 12.01 1.80 5.13
CA ALA A 171 12.23 0.52 4.48
C ALA A 171 11.31 -0.57 5.09
N SER A 172 10.01 -0.44 4.78
CA SER A 172 8.93 -1.31 5.22
C SER A 172 7.99 -1.64 4.05
N ASP A 173 6.82 -2.19 4.34
CA ASP A 173 5.78 -2.49 3.35
C ASP A 173 4.47 -1.78 3.73
N VAL A 174 3.72 -1.28 2.73
CA VAL A 174 2.44 -0.58 2.92
C VAL A 174 1.35 -1.47 3.53
N GLY A 175 1.49 -2.79 3.48
CA GLY A 175 0.64 -3.74 4.22
C GLY A 175 0.79 -3.68 5.74
N TRP A 176 1.78 -2.94 6.27
CA TRP A 176 1.99 -2.73 7.70
C TRP A 176 1.76 -1.28 8.10
N VAL A 177 1.55 -1.05 9.42
CA VAL A 177 1.28 0.29 9.96
C VAL A 177 2.44 1.26 9.75
N VAL A 178 3.68 0.76 9.70
CA VAL A 178 4.87 1.58 9.38
C VAL A 178 4.79 2.09 7.95
N GLY A 179 4.38 1.27 6.99
CA GLY A 179 4.19 1.72 5.61
C GLY A 179 3.08 2.76 5.46
N HIS A 180 1.95 2.57 6.14
CA HIS A 180 0.90 3.60 6.19
C HIS A 180 1.45 4.91 6.74
N SER A 181 2.03 4.84 7.94
CA SER A 181 2.45 6.02 8.70
C SER A 181 3.62 6.75 8.06
N TYR A 182 4.61 6.01 7.54
CA TYR A 182 5.94 6.54 7.27
C TYR A 182 6.46 6.24 5.85
N ILE A 183 5.74 5.48 5.02
CA ILE A 183 5.96 5.49 3.56
C ILE A 183 5.01 6.47 2.90
N VAL A 184 3.73 6.50 3.31
CA VAL A 184 2.70 7.31 2.66
C VAL A 184 2.40 8.59 3.44
N TYR A 185 1.71 8.50 4.58
CA TYR A 185 1.10 9.70 5.17
C TYR A 185 2.10 10.70 5.75
N GLY A 186 2.97 10.29 6.68
CA GLY A 186 3.85 11.19 7.42
C GLY A 186 4.76 12.04 6.56
N PRO A 187 5.62 11.45 5.70
CA PRO A 187 6.51 12.21 4.84
C PRO A 187 5.75 13.14 3.88
N LEU A 188 4.66 12.68 3.27
CA LEU A 188 3.90 13.49 2.31
C LEU A 188 3.14 14.65 2.99
N LEU A 189 2.58 14.42 4.19
CA LEU A 189 1.95 15.48 5.00
C LEU A 189 2.96 16.53 5.47
N HIS A 190 4.20 16.12 5.72
CA HIS A 190 5.28 17.01 6.13
C HIS A 190 5.98 17.71 4.95
N GLY A 191 5.68 17.31 3.72
CA GLY A 191 6.28 17.88 2.51
C GLY A 191 7.66 17.32 2.19
N CYS A 192 7.98 16.10 2.63
CA CYS A 192 9.20 15.37 2.28
C CYS A 192 9.01 14.54 1.01
N THR A 193 10.13 14.12 0.43
CA THR A 193 10.15 13.03 -0.54
C THR A 193 10.20 11.70 0.20
N SER A 194 9.34 10.76 -0.16
CA SER A 194 9.32 9.41 0.43
C SER A 194 9.85 8.38 -0.56
N VAL A 195 10.73 7.49 -0.09
CA VAL A 195 11.23 6.37 -0.90
C VAL A 195 10.31 5.16 -0.73
N LEU A 196 9.74 4.70 -1.84
CA LEU A 196 8.99 3.45 -1.94
C LEU A 196 9.86 2.40 -2.63
N PHE A 197 10.11 1.28 -1.95
CA PHE A 197 11.11 0.30 -2.36
C PHE A 197 10.48 -1.07 -2.64
N GLU A 198 10.47 -1.50 -3.91
CA GLU A 198 10.10 -2.85 -4.32
C GLU A 198 11.32 -3.78 -4.30
N GLY A 199 11.70 -4.25 -3.12
CA GLY A 199 12.85 -5.14 -3.00
C GLY A 199 13.04 -5.67 -1.59
N LYS A 200 14.17 -6.34 -1.37
CA LYS A 200 14.58 -6.85 -0.06
C LYS A 200 15.92 -6.25 0.36
N PRO A 201 16.23 -6.22 1.67
CA PRO A 201 17.52 -5.73 2.17
C PRO A 201 18.72 -6.52 1.63
N ILE A 202 18.51 -7.76 1.22
CA ILE A 202 19.49 -8.62 0.56
C ILE A 202 18.84 -9.29 -0.65
N GLY A 203 19.63 -9.60 -1.69
CA GLY A 203 19.12 -10.30 -2.88
C GLY A 203 18.38 -9.39 -3.88
N THR A 204 18.55 -8.07 -3.79
CA THR A 204 18.02 -7.10 -4.78
C THR A 204 19.05 -6.02 -5.15
N PRO A 205 20.24 -6.38 -5.69
CA PRO A 205 20.74 -7.72 -5.94
C PRO A 205 21.63 -8.27 -4.80
N ASP A 206 22.12 -7.42 -3.90
CA ASP A 206 23.12 -7.76 -2.88
C ASP A 206 22.86 -7.02 -1.54
N ALA A 207 23.72 -7.24 -0.55
CA ALA A 207 23.63 -6.62 0.78
C ALA A 207 24.00 -5.12 0.80
N GLY A 208 24.49 -4.57 -0.32
CA GLY A 208 24.76 -3.15 -0.51
C GLY A 208 23.52 -2.32 -0.84
N THR A 209 22.37 -2.96 -1.06
CA THR A 209 21.18 -2.33 -1.63
C THR A 209 20.67 -1.14 -0.82
N TYR A 210 20.61 -1.24 0.51
CA TYR A 210 20.16 -0.12 1.34
C TYR A 210 21.10 1.08 1.24
N TRP A 211 22.40 0.84 1.29
CA TRP A 211 23.42 1.89 1.22
C TRP A 211 23.42 2.58 -0.15
N ARG A 212 23.19 1.80 -1.22
CA ARG A 212 23.05 2.33 -2.57
C ARG A 212 21.82 3.23 -2.70
N VAL A 213 20.65 2.79 -2.23
CA VAL A 213 19.42 3.61 -2.22
C VAL A 213 19.65 4.90 -1.42
N ILE A 214 20.29 4.82 -0.26
CA ILE A 214 20.60 6.00 0.57
C ILE A 214 21.49 6.97 -0.19
N SER A 215 22.57 6.47 -0.79
CA SER A 215 23.55 7.29 -1.51
C SER A 215 22.99 7.90 -2.79
N GLU A 216 22.24 7.14 -3.59
CA GLU A 216 21.72 7.58 -4.89
C GLU A 216 20.56 8.57 -4.76
N HIS A 217 19.76 8.45 -3.70
CA HIS A 217 18.58 9.30 -3.49
C HIS A 217 18.76 10.36 -2.41
N GLY A 218 19.95 10.48 -1.80
CA GLY A 218 20.21 11.49 -0.78
C GLY A 218 19.33 11.35 0.46
N VAL A 219 19.06 10.10 0.88
CA VAL A 219 18.21 9.82 2.05
C VAL A 219 18.86 10.39 3.31
N VAL A 220 18.17 11.28 4.01
CA VAL A 220 18.66 11.92 5.24
C VAL A 220 18.33 11.11 6.50
N ALA A 221 17.27 10.28 6.44
CA ALA A 221 16.85 9.43 7.53
C ALA A 221 16.27 8.10 7.02
N LEU A 222 16.80 6.99 7.57
CA LEU A 222 16.34 5.62 7.32
C LEU A 222 15.56 5.12 8.54
N PHE A 223 14.35 4.63 8.31
CA PHE A 223 13.58 3.86 9.29
C PHE A 223 13.42 2.41 8.81
N THR A 224 13.99 1.45 9.52
CA THR A 224 13.92 0.02 9.16
C THR A 224 13.82 -0.87 10.40
N ALA A 225 13.43 -2.13 10.18
CA ALA A 225 13.35 -3.12 11.25
C ALA A 225 14.75 -3.65 11.65
N PRO A 226 14.99 -3.94 12.95
CA PRO A 226 16.24 -4.56 13.39
C PRO A 226 16.56 -5.90 12.71
N THR A 227 15.53 -6.62 12.24
CA THR A 227 15.69 -7.86 11.45
C THR A 227 16.43 -7.62 10.14
N ALA A 228 16.19 -6.49 9.46
CA ALA A 228 16.89 -6.14 8.22
C ALA A 228 18.39 -5.91 8.49
N PHE A 229 18.73 -5.18 9.55
CA PHE A 229 20.14 -4.97 9.92
C PHE A 229 20.87 -6.26 10.27
N ARG A 230 20.21 -7.24 10.88
CA ARG A 230 20.83 -8.55 11.14
C ARG A 230 21.04 -9.39 9.88
N ALA A 231 20.28 -9.13 8.82
CA ALA A 231 20.38 -9.85 7.55
C ALA A 231 21.49 -9.27 6.64
N ILE A 232 21.70 -7.96 6.70
CA ILE A 232 22.79 -7.26 6.02
C ILE A 232 24.08 -7.59 6.78
N LYS A 233 24.96 -8.40 6.17
CA LYS A 233 26.26 -8.80 6.73
C LYS A 233 27.40 -8.21 5.93
#